data_AF-A0A6H5HQP9-F1
#
_entry.id   AF-A0A6H5HQP9-F1
#
_cell.length_a   1.000
_cell.length_b   1.000
_cell.length_c   1.000
_cell.angle_alpha   90.00
_cell.angle_beta   90.00
_cell.angle_gamma   90.00
#
_symmetry.space_group_name_H-M   'P 1'
#
loop_
_entity.id
_entity.type
_entity.pdbx_description
1 polymer ?
#
loop_
_entity_poly.entity_id
_entity_poly.type
_entity_poly.pdbx_seq_one_letter_code
_entity_poly.pdbx_strand_id
1 'polypeptide(L)' 'MLYNELLDGISRIVPGSRVIEKFGTEIKVNLPPVSSNIQIYESLFEYLLSNKEKCGISSFGFSDTSLEE' A
#
# COMPACT_ATOMS: atom_id res chain seq x y z
N MET A 1 -8.45 14.25 -2.54
CA MET A 1 -7.18 13.62 -2.95
C MET A 1 -7.53 12.59 -3.99
N LEU A 2 -6.91 12.65 -5.17
CA LEU A 2 -7.21 11.70 -6.26
C LEU A 2 -6.47 10.38 -6.00
N TYR A 3 -7.03 9.26 -6.44
CA TYR A 3 -6.41 7.92 -6.37
C TYR A 3 -4.93 7.90 -6.79
N ASN A 4 -4.57 8.69 -7.80
CA ASN A 4 -3.19 8.80 -8.27
C ASN A 4 -2.24 9.38 -7.20
N GLU A 5 -2.72 10.29 -6.35
CA GLU A 5 -1.92 10.86 -5.26
C GLU A 5 -1.66 9.85 -4.14
N LEU A 6 -2.60 8.95 -3.88
CA LEU A 6 -2.40 7.85 -2.93
C LEU A 6 -1.31 6.91 -3.43
N LEU A 7 -1.39 6.49 -4.70
CA LEU A 7 -0.38 5.61 -5.30
C LEU A 7 1.00 6.26 -5.36
N ASP A 8 1.06 7.55 -5.68
CA ASP A 8 2.29 8.32 -5.69
C ASP A 8 2.92 8.37 -4.28
N GLY A 9 2.11 8.60 -3.24
CA GLY A 9 2.58 8.54 -1.85
C GLY A 9 3.07 7.16 -1.44
N ILE A 10 2.36 6.09 -1.81
CA ILE A 10 2.80 4.70 -1.57
C ILE A 10 4.16 4.46 -2.25
N SER A 11 4.34 4.89 -3.50
CA SER A 11 5.60 4.70 -4.23
C SER A 11 6.75 5.52 -3.68
N ARG A 12 6.49 6.64 -2.99
CA ARG A 12 7.51 7.44 -2.30
C ARG A 12 7.96 6.76 -1.00
N ILE A 13 7.04 6.12 -0.28
CA ILE A 13 7.34 5.43 0.99
C ILE A 13 7.99 4.08 0.73
N VAL A 14 7.45 3.31 -0.22
CA VAL A 14 7.94 2.00 -0.62
C VAL A 14 8.38 2.07 -2.09
N PRO A 15 9.62 2.53 -2.36
CA PRO A 15 10.14 2.57 -3.72
C PRO A 15 10.15 1.15 -4.30
N GLY A 16 9.55 1.00 -5.50
CA GLY A 16 9.38 -0.30 -6.14
C GLY A 16 8.02 -0.97 -5.90
N SER A 17 7.11 -0.35 -5.14
CA SER A 17 5.71 -0.79 -5.06
C SER A 17 5.06 -0.79 -6.44
N ARG A 18 4.28 -1.83 -6.75
CA ARG A 18 3.57 -1.94 -8.03
C ARG A 18 2.11 -2.29 -7.81
N VAL A 19 1.20 -1.57 -8.47
CA VAL A 19 -0.20 -1.98 -8.52
C VAL A 19 -0.27 -3.26 -9.35
N ILE A 20 -0.72 -4.34 -8.72
CA ILE A 20 -0.84 -5.66 -9.35
C ILE A 20 -2.26 -5.91 -9.83
N GLU A 21 -3.26 -5.37 -9.14
CA GLU A 21 -4.64 -5.67 -9.45
C GLU A 21 -5.57 -4.54 -9.02
N LYS A 22 -6.60 -4.29 -9.85
CA LYS A 22 -7.71 -3.41 -9.50
C LYS A 22 -9.00 -4.16 -9.75
N PHE A 23 -9.70 -4.52 -8.67
CA PHE A 23 -10.98 -5.21 -8.73
C PHE A 23 -12.07 -4.30 -8.16
N GLY A 24 -12.83 -3.67 -9.05
CA GLY A 24 -13.89 -2.73 -8.65
C GLY A 24 -13.34 -1.57 -7.81
N THR A 25 -13.66 -1.60 -6.51
CA THR A 25 -13.23 -0.62 -5.50
C THR A 25 -11.97 -1.03 -4.73
N GLU A 26 -11.46 -2.24 -4.96
CA GLU A 26 -10.27 -2.76 -4.29
C GLU A 26 -9.04 -2.62 -5.19
N ILE A 27 -7.91 -2.26 -4.56
CA ILE A 27 -6.62 -2.14 -5.23
C ILE A 27 -5.62 -3.00 -4.46
N LYS A 28 -4.93 -3.89 -5.17
CA LYS A 28 -3.82 -4.66 -4.63
C LYS A 28 -2.51 -4.04 -5.10
N VAL A 29 -1.62 -3.79 -4.16
CA VAL A 29 -0.28 -3.27 -4.41
C VAL A 29 0.72 -4.31 -3.92
N ASN A 30 1.59 -4.77 -4.82
CA ASN A 30 2.71 -5.61 -4.46
C ASN A 30 3.83 -4.74 -3.89
N LEU A 31 4.29 -5.10 -2.71
CA LEU A 31 5.40 -4.44 -2.04
C LEU A 31 6.67 -5.26 -2.31
N PRO A 32 7.78 -4.62 -2.72
CA PRO A 32 9.04 -5.34 -2.86
C PRO A 32 9.46 -5.92 -1.51
N PRO A 33 10.25 -7.00 -1.49
CA PRO A 33 10.82 -7.53 -0.26
C PRO A 33 11.78 -6.48 0.32
N VAL A 34 11.28 -5.68 1.27
CA VAL A 34 12.09 -4.75 2.04
C VAL A 34 12.77 -5.57 3.14
N SER A 35 13.95 -6.10 2.81
CA SER A 35 14.81 -6.81 3.73
C SER A 35 15.00 -5.97 4.99
N SER A 36 14.32 -6.35 6.07
CA SER A 36 14.49 -5.83 7.44
C SER A 36 14.00 -4.42 7.78
N ASN A 37 13.24 -3.72 6.93
CA ASN A 37 12.85 -2.33 7.23
C ASN A 37 11.39 -2.19 7.71
N ILE A 38 11.12 -2.66 8.93
CA ILE A 38 9.81 -2.57 9.61
C ILE A 38 9.26 -1.13 9.61
N GLN A 39 10.14 -0.12 9.73
CA GLN A 39 9.77 1.29 9.72
C GLN A 39 9.10 1.74 8.42
N ILE A 40 9.42 1.10 7.29
CA ILE A 40 8.78 1.40 6.01
C ILE A 40 7.32 0.95 6.01
N TYR A 41 7.03 -0.22 6.58
CA TYR A 41 5.65 -0.71 6.72
C TYR A 41 4.85 0.14 7.72
N GLU A 42 5.47 0.56 8.83
CA GLU A 42 4.85 1.47 9.79
C GLU A 42 4.51 2.82 9.15
N SER A 43 5.47 3.41 8.42
CA SER A 43 5.25 4.67 7.68
C SER A 43 4.15 4.54 6.63
N LEU A 44 4.09 3.39 5.94
CA LEU A 44 3.04 3.11 4.97
C LEU A 44 1.67 2.95 5.64
N PHE A 45 1.61 2.26 6.80
CA PHE A 45 0.38 2.08 7.58
C PHE A 45 -0.15 3.44 8.05
N GLU A 46 0.69 4.28 8.65
CA GLU A 46 0.34 5.63 9.10
C GLU A 46 -0.13 6.53 7.94
N TYR A 47 0.57 6.46 6.80
CA TYR A 47 0.17 7.19 5.60
C TYR A 47 -1.20 6.75 5.09
N LEU A 48 -1.47 5.46 5.00
CA LEU A 48 -2.77 4.94 4.58
C LEU A 48 -3.86 5.31 5.58
N LEU A 49 -3.59 5.19 6.88
CA LEU A 49 -4.54 5.54 7.94
C LEU A 49 -4.92 7.02 7.90
N SER A 50 -3.96 7.91 7.72
CA SER A 50 -4.16 9.37 7.66
C SER A 50 -4.85 9.84 6.37
N ASN A 51 -4.80 9.04 5.30
CA ASN A 51 -5.35 9.40 4.00
C ASN A 51 -6.57 8.59 3.58
N LYS A 52 -6.97 7.55 4.34
CA LYS A 52 -8.09 6.68 3.99
C LYS A 52 -9.40 7.45 3.80
N GLU A 53 -9.73 8.36 4.71
CA GLU A 53 -10.98 9.13 4.65
C GLU A 53 -10.95 10.14 3.49
N LYS A 54 -9.78 10.74 3.23
CA LYS A 54 -9.57 11.69 2.12
C LYS A 54 -9.63 11.04 0.74
N CYS A 55 -9.39 9.73 0.69
CA CYS A 55 -9.39 8.93 -0.53
C CYS A 55 -10.65 8.03 -0.66
N GLY A 56 -11.58 8.10 0.29
CA GLY A 56 -12.79 7.27 0.30
C GLY A 56 -12.52 5.78 0.51
N ILE A 57 -11.40 5.42 1.15
CA ILE A 57 -11.01 4.04 1.44
C ILE A 57 -11.71 3.61 2.74
N SER A 58 -12.56 2.59 2.65
CA SER A 58 -13.25 2.04 3.83
C SER A 58 -12.33 1.22 4.72
N SER A 59 -11.41 0.45 4.13
CA SER A 59 -10.45 -0.39 4.85
C SER A 59 -9.22 -0.67 3.99
N PHE A 60 -8.09 -0.99 4.62
CA PHE A 60 -6.87 -1.47 3.99
C PHE A 60 -6.22 -2.55 4.86
N GLY A 61 -5.39 -3.40 4.25
CA GLY A 61 -4.70 -4.47 4.97
C GLY A 61 -3.42 -4.89 4.25
N PHE A 62 -2.52 -5.50 5.01
CA PHE A 62 -1.31 -6.12 4.48
C PHE A 62 -1.55 -7.63 4.42
N SER A 63 -1.29 -8.21 3.26
CA SER A 63 -1.31 -9.65 3.08
C SER A 63 0.09 -10.10 2.75
N ASP A 64 0.64 -10.97 3.59
CA ASP A 64 1.87 -11.67 3.28
C ASP A 64 1.51 -12.86 2.37
N THR A 65 1.90 -12.79 1.11
CA THR A 65 1.71 -13.89 0.15
C THR A 65 2.93 -14.81 0.12
N SER A 66 3.78 -14.82 1.15
CA SER A 66 4.87 -15.80 1.28
C SER A 66 4.32 -17.15 1.73
N LEU A 67 3.50 -17.78 0.89
CA LEU A 67 3.06 -19.15 1.08
C LEU A 67 3.13 -19.85 -0.27
N GLU A 68 4.27 -20.52 -0.49
CA GLU A 68 4.38 -21.85 -1.10
C GLU A 68 5.84 -22.34 -0.99
N GLU A 69 6.15 -23.02 0.14
CA GLU A 69 6.74 -24.37 0.17
C GLU A 69 6.43 -25.04 1.52
#